data_AF-B5YJU4-F1
#
_entry.id   AF-B5YJU4-F1
#
_cell.length_a   1.000
_cell.length_b   1.000
_cell.length_c   1.000
_cell.angle_alpha   90.00
_cell.angle_beta   90.00
_cell.angle_gamma   90.00
#
_symmetry.space_group_name_H-M   'P 1'
#
loop_
_entity.id
_entity.type
_entity.pdbx_description
1 polymer ?
#
loop_
_entity_poly.entity_id
_entity_poly.type
_entity_poly.pdbx_seq_one_letter_code
_entity_poly.pdbx_strand_id
1 'polypeptide(L)'
;MATVISKTVFDDVETLKKELIRCMKCGNCMSACPIYNVEKKESSVARGKIALGEAVLSDEINIDDETLVKLIFNCLVCKSCMLACPSGVRYDRIILGLRAAIAKKKGIPFVKKALFGLLKNPELFDKGMKAFATMQGLFLREEGEKIRTPKRFLKGISPRFDEQFILPELSRESFRDRVNETVEAKSSQATVIFFTGCSVNYLYPEVGDDLLYVLNKNNVSVITPKKQNCCGMPVMVHGDIDTARELARKNIDIFEQTNAQYIVTVCGSCGSALKHEYPLILEGTEHVEKAKKWAERVYDISTFLLKVINLEPPKGKVELKVTYHDSCHLKKSMKVFNEPRQLLKMIPGLTLIEMKKPDACCGSGGSYHLTHADTSIKIAKAKAEDIKATGADTVCTGCPACMMEIFESMHRFDGQCNVTHTVSLLAQSYKAEEKENV
;
A
#
# COMPACT_ATOMS: atom_id res chain seq x y z
N MET A 1 23.95 16.63 30.00
CA MET A 1 24.32 15.65 28.97
C MET A 1 23.54 15.98 27.71
N ALA A 2 24.21 16.49 26.67
CA ALA A 2 23.55 16.73 25.39
C ALA A 2 23.08 15.39 24.84
N THR A 3 21.77 15.21 24.73
CA THR A 3 21.15 14.05 24.09
C THR A 3 21.73 13.97 22.69
N VAL A 4 22.50 12.92 22.40
CA VAL A 4 22.95 12.63 21.04
C VAL A 4 21.68 12.35 20.24
N ILE A 5 21.18 13.37 19.53
CA ILE A 5 20.06 13.20 18.60
C ILE A 5 20.56 12.20 17.57
N SER A 6 20.04 10.97 17.62
CA SER A 6 20.35 9.94 16.62
C SER A 6 20.03 10.53 15.25
N LYS A 7 21.07 10.65 14.42
CA LYS A 7 20.94 11.21 13.09
C LYS A 7 20.38 10.15 12.14
N THR A 8 19.33 10.50 11.41
CA THR A 8 18.65 9.56 10.48
C THR A 8 19.21 9.67 9.07
N VAL A 9 18.94 8.68 8.21
CA VAL A 9 19.26 8.73 6.77
C VAL A 9 18.57 9.86 6.01
N PHE A 10 17.58 10.53 6.64
CA PHE A 10 16.85 11.64 6.05
C PHE A 10 17.44 13.00 6.42
N ASP A 11 18.17 13.08 7.53
CA ASP A 11 18.66 14.33 8.10
C ASP A 11 20.19 14.46 8.04
N ASP A 12 20.90 13.35 7.82
CA ASP A 12 22.35 13.30 7.85
C ASP A 12 22.94 12.50 6.69
N VAL A 13 23.74 13.21 5.91
CA VAL A 13 24.42 12.71 4.71
C VAL A 13 25.40 11.58 5.06
N GLU A 14 26.09 11.68 6.20
CA GLU A 14 27.06 10.68 6.63
C GLU A 14 26.39 9.34 6.99
N THR A 15 25.21 9.40 7.62
CA THR A 15 24.40 8.22 7.89
C THR A 15 23.92 7.57 6.59
N LEU A 16 23.57 8.34 5.56
CA LEU A 16 23.24 7.81 4.23
C LEU A 16 24.46 7.18 3.54
N LYS A 17 25.64 7.80 3.63
CA LYS A 17 26.91 7.24 3.12
C LYS A 17 27.18 5.84 3.68
N LYS A 18 27.00 5.66 4.99
CA LYS A 18 27.17 4.36 5.67
C LYS A 18 26.23 3.27 5.16
N GLU A 19 25.02 3.62 4.72
CA GLU A 19 24.09 2.63 4.14
C GLU A 19 24.49 2.23 2.71
N LEU A 20 25.01 3.18 1.92
CA LEU A 20 25.42 2.93 0.52
C LEU A 20 26.59 1.96 0.42
N ILE A 21 27.63 2.13 1.26
CA ILE A 21 28.85 1.32 1.23
C ILE A 21 28.62 -0.17 1.58
N ARG A 22 27.45 -0.52 2.12
CA ARG A 22 27.07 -1.93 2.40
C ARG A 22 26.85 -2.73 1.11
N CYS A 23 26.64 -2.07 -0.03
CA CYS A 23 26.40 -2.74 -1.29
C CYS A 23 27.69 -3.15 -2.00
N MET A 24 27.93 -4.45 -2.13
CA MET A 24 29.04 -5.00 -2.92
C MET A 24 28.80 -5.00 -4.44
N LYS A 25 27.69 -4.41 -4.91
CA LYS A 25 27.33 -4.26 -6.34
C LYS A 25 27.27 -5.57 -7.16
N CYS A 26 27.07 -6.73 -6.52
CA CYS A 26 27.09 -8.06 -7.15
C CYS A 26 26.04 -8.29 -8.25
N GLY A 27 24.91 -7.56 -8.23
CA GLY A 27 23.89 -7.67 -9.27
C GLY A 27 22.65 -8.50 -8.95
N ASN A 28 22.57 -9.18 -7.80
CA ASN A 28 21.39 -9.99 -7.44
C ASN A 28 20.06 -9.20 -7.47
N CYS A 29 20.12 -7.88 -7.24
CA CYS A 29 18.95 -7.02 -7.35
C CYS A 29 18.31 -6.97 -8.75
N MET A 30 19.06 -7.33 -9.81
CA MET A 30 18.59 -7.30 -11.20
C MET A 30 17.50 -8.34 -11.45
N SER A 31 17.69 -9.58 -10.98
CA SER A 31 16.74 -10.68 -11.19
C SER A 31 15.38 -10.43 -10.52
N ALA A 32 15.36 -9.64 -9.44
CA ALA A 32 14.18 -9.33 -8.67
C ALA A 32 13.52 -7.98 -9.02
N CYS A 33 14.16 -7.14 -9.85
CA CYS A 33 13.67 -5.80 -10.15
C CYS A 33 12.62 -5.82 -11.27
N PRO A 34 11.34 -5.46 -11.00
CA PRO A 34 10.30 -5.46 -12.03
C PRO A 34 10.55 -4.42 -13.13
N ILE A 35 11.16 -3.27 -12.80
CA ILE A 35 11.50 -2.23 -13.78
C ILE A 35 12.59 -2.75 -14.73
N TYR A 36 13.64 -3.38 -14.20
CA TYR A 36 14.69 -3.96 -15.03
C TYR A 36 14.18 -5.08 -15.94
N ASN A 37 13.23 -5.88 -15.46
CA ASN A 37 12.64 -6.95 -16.28
C ASN A 37 11.99 -6.42 -17.55
N VAL A 38 11.50 -5.18 -17.53
CA VAL A 38 10.88 -4.51 -18.68
C VAL A 38 11.87 -3.65 -19.45
N GLU A 39 12.67 -2.82 -18.76
CA GLU A 39 13.51 -1.81 -19.40
C GLU A 39 14.91 -2.31 -19.77
N LYS A 40 15.42 -3.34 -19.09
CA LYS A 40 16.79 -3.89 -19.25
C LYS A 40 17.91 -2.85 -19.09
N LYS A 41 17.67 -1.80 -18.30
CA LYS A 41 18.64 -0.73 -18.01
C LYS A 41 19.26 -0.89 -16.62
N GLU A 42 20.59 -0.89 -16.55
CA GLU A 42 21.34 -1.01 -15.28
C GLU A 42 21.00 0.12 -14.28
N SER A 43 20.78 1.34 -14.77
CA SER A 43 20.37 2.49 -13.93
C SER A 43 19.02 2.28 -13.23
N SER A 44 18.20 1.33 -13.69
CA SER A 44 16.90 1.00 -13.11
C SER A 44 16.99 0.05 -11.90
N VAL A 45 18.14 -0.57 -11.61
CA VAL A 45 18.27 -1.49 -10.47
C VAL A 45 18.88 -0.84 -9.23
N ALA A 46 18.78 -1.53 -8.09
CA ALA A 46 19.22 -0.99 -6.80
C ALA A 46 20.71 -0.63 -6.80
N ARG A 47 21.59 -1.51 -7.31
CA ARG A 47 23.03 -1.23 -7.36
C ARG A 47 23.38 -0.04 -8.24
N GLY A 48 22.71 0.13 -9.38
CA GLY A 48 22.91 1.28 -10.26
C GLY A 48 22.51 2.58 -9.56
N LYS A 49 21.38 2.60 -8.87
CA LYS A 49 20.96 3.77 -8.09
C LYS A 49 21.82 4.04 -6.86
N ILE A 50 22.40 3.01 -6.26
CA ILE A 50 23.41 3.16 -5.19
C ILE A 50 24.66 3.83 -5.75
N ALA A 51 25.17 3.40 -6.91
CA ALA A 51 26.31 4.04 -7.55
C ALA A 51 26.03 5.51 -7.90
N LEU A 52 24.81 5.82 -8.39
CA LEU A 52 24.37 7.21 -8.59
C LEU A 52 24.35 8.00 -7.28
N GLY A 53 23.87 7.39 -6.19
CA GLY A 53 23.90 8.00 -4.86
C GLY A 53 25.32 8.27 -4.35
N GLU A 54 26.25 7.35 -4.57
CA GLU A 54 27.68 7.54 -4.25
C GLU A 54 28.28 8.71 -5.05
N ALA A 55 28.02 8.78 -6.36
CA ALA A 55 28.50 9.88 -7.21
C ALA A 55 27.94 11.25 -6.76
N VAL A 56 26.69 11.31 -6.32
CA VAL A 56 26.10 12.53 -5.72
C VAL A 56 26.82 12.91 -4.42
N LEU A 57 27.21 11.93 -3.62
CA LEU A 57 27.83 12.16 -2.31
C LEU A 57 29.34 12.46 -2.37
N SER A 58 29.94 12.19 -3.52
CA SER A 58 31.31 12.57 -3.90
C SER A 58 31.36 13.87 -4.71
N ASP A 59 30.23 14.58 -4.83
CA ASP A 59 30.08 15.82 -5.62
C ASP A 59 30.43 15.66 -7.12
N GLU A 60 30.40 14.43 -7.65
CA GLU A 60 30.62 14.14 -9.08
C GLU A 60 29.36 14.43 -9.91
N ILE A 61 28.18 14.31 -9.30
CA ILE A 61 26.88 14.60 -9.92
C ILE A 61 26.07 15.52 -9.01
N ASN A 62 25.53 16.60 -9.58
CA ASN A 62 24.62 17.48 -8.85
C ASN A 62 23.31 16.76 -8.50
N ILE A 63 22.89 16.86 -7.23
CA ILE A 63 21.69 16.17 -6.73
C ILE A 63 20.38 16.65 -7.39
N ASP A 64 20.36 17.84 -7.98
CA ASP A 64 19.22 18.43 -8.67
C ASP A 64 19.22 18.22 -10.20
N ASP A 65 20.24 17.52 -10.73
CA ASP A 65 20.31 17.10 -12.12
C ASP A 65 19.04 16.34 -12.53
N GLU A 66 18.43 16.75 -13.64
CA GLU A 66 17.13 16.21 -14.05
C GLU A 66 17.19 14.72 -14.42
N THR A 67 18.31 14.28 -15.00
CA THR A 67 18.49 12.88 -15.40
C THR A 67 18.64 12.02 -14.16
N LEU A 68 19.48 12.42 -13.20
CA LEU A 68 19.60 11.78 -11.90
C LEU A 68 18.24 11.66 -11.21
N VAL A 69 17.49 12.77 -11.09
CA VAL A 69 16.18 12.78 -10.43
C VAL A 69 15.24 11.77 -11.11
N LYS A 70 15.16 11.76 -12.45
CA LYS A 70 14.35 10.76 -13.19
C LYS A 70 14.78 9.34 -12.85
N LEU A 71 16.09 9.05 -12.82
CA LEU A 71 16.60 7.72 -12.49
C LEU A 71 16.28 7.32 -11.05
N ILE A 72 16.48 8.19 -10.07
CA ILE A 72 16.17 7.92 -8.65
C ILE A 72 14.66 7.69 -8.44
N PHE A 73 13.81 8.47 -9.11
CA PHE A 73 12.36 8.31 -9.04
C PHE A 73 11.83 7.12 -9.87
N ASN A 74 12.64 6.57 -10.79
CA ASN A 74 12.34 5.32 -11.49
C ASN A 74 12.51 4.08 -10.58
N CYS A 75 11.81 4.05 -9.46
CA CYS A 75 11.79 2.96 -8.48
C CYS A 75 10.40 2.86 -7.84
N LEU A 76 9.83 1.65 -7.88
CA LEU A 76 8.52 1.32 -7.31
C LEU A 76 8.51 1.24 -5.77
N VAL A 77 9.68 1.25 -5.13
CA VAL A 77 9.85 1.03 -3.67
C VAL A 77 9.25 -0.30 -3.20
N CYS A 78 9.14 -1.29 -4.10
CA CYS A 78 8.51 -2.58 -3.82
C CYS A 78 9.34 -3.54 -2.94
N LYS A 79 10.56 -3.15 -2.56
CA LYS A 79 11.50 -3.90 -1.72
C LYS A 79 11.95 -5.28 -2.23
N SER A 80 11.66 -5.65 -3.49
CA SER A 80 12.11 -6.94 -4.07
C SER A 80 13.64 -7.12 -4.00
N CYS A 81 14.39 -6.05 -4.29
CA CYS A 81 15.85 -6.07 -4.26
C CYS A 81 16.44 -6.33 -2.87
N MET A 82 15.74 -5.91 -1.80
CA MET A 82 16.17 -6.18 -0.43
C MET A 82 16.03 -7.65 -0.10
N LEU A 83 14.91 -8.27 -0.51
CA LEU A 83 14.71 -9.71 -0.30
C LEU A 83 15.73 -10.56 -1.07
N ALA A 84 16.14 -10.11 -2.26
CA ALA A 84 17.15 -10.78 -3.07
C ALA A 84 18.60 -10.47 -2.66
N CYS A 85 18.83 -9.56 -1.71
CA CYS A 85 20.17 -9.10 -1.37
C CYS A 85 20.84 -10.05 -0.37
N PRO A 86 21.95 -10.73 -0.74
CA PRO A 86 22.66 -11.62 0.18
C PRO A 86 23.34 -10.85 1.31
N SER A 87 23.72 -9.59 1.07
CA SER A 87 24.37 -8.71 2.04
C SER A 87 23.38 -7.97 2.96
N GLY A 88 22.07 -8.19 2.82
CA GLY A 88 21.06 -7.57 3.68
C GLY A 88 20.94 -6.04 3.54
N VAL A 89 21.32 -5.47 2.38
CA VAL A 89 21.28 -4.01 2.15
C VAL A 89 19.87 -3.46 2.34
N ARG A 90 19.72 -2.47 3.22
CA ARG A 90 18.48 -1.72 3.48
C ARG A 90 18.25 -0.67 2.41
N TYR A 91 17.98 -1.13 1.20
CA TYR A 91 17.79 -0.27 0.04
C TYR A 91 16.61 0.71 0.17
N ASP A 92 15.61 0.37 0.97
CA ASP A 92 14.53 1.28 1.36
C ASP A 92 15.04 2.55 2.06
N ARG A 93 15.97 2.41 3.00
CA ARG A 93 16.61 3.56 3.68
C ARG A 93 17.36 4.44 2.67
N ILE A 94 18.09 3.80 1.76
CA ILE A 94 18.90 4.49 0.75
C ILE A 94 18.00 5.28 -0.22
N ILE A 95 17.03 4.61 -0.85
CA ILE A 95 16.23 5.24 -1.90
C ILE A 95 15.34 6.36 -1.34
N LEU A 96 14.79 6.18 -0.13
CA LEU A 96 14.00 7.22 0.52
C LEU A 96 14.89 8.38 1.00
N GLY A 97 16.11 8.10 1.51
CA GLY A 97 17.09 9.12 1.84
C GLY A 97 17.50 9.98 0.65
N LEU A 98 17.81 9.34 -0.49
CA LEU A 98 18.12 10.05 -1.75
C LEU A 98 16.95 10.92 -2.21
N ARG A 99 15.72 10.41 -2.18
CA ARG A 99 14.52 11.19 -2.55
C ARG A 99 14.27 12.35 -1.60
N ALA A 100 14.51 12.16 -0.29
CA ALA A 100 14.40 13.23 0.70
C ALA A 100 15.45 14.32 0.47
N ALA A 101 16.70 13.94 0.17
CA ALA A 101 17.76 14.89 -0.15
C ALA A 101 17.45 15.68 -1.45
N ILE A 102 16.95 15.01 -2.49
CA ILE A 102 16.46 15.67 -3.71
C ILE A 102 15.32 16.64 -3.38
N ALA A 103 14.33 16.21 -2.60
CA ALA A 103 13.19 17.05 -2.23
C ALA A 103 13.60 18.28 -1.39
N LYS A 104 14.61 18.15 -0.51
CA LYS A 104 15.18 19.26 0.27
C LYS A 104 15.89 20.28 -0.64
N LYS A 105 16.62 19.81 -1.66
CA LYS A 105 17.38 20.70 -2.57
C LYS A 105 16.50 21.34 -3.66
N LYS A 106 15.73 20.53 -4.39
CA LYS A 106 14.92 20.96 -5.55
C LYS A 106 13.54 21.48 -5.14
N GLY A 107 13.10 21.17 -3.93
CA GLY A 107 11.73 21.38 -3.49
C GLY A 107 10.78 20.34 -4.07
N ILE A 108 9.53 20.40 -3.60
CA ILE A 108 8.42 19.61 -4.12
C ILE A 108 7.50 20.55 -4.90
N PRO A 109 7.05 20.17 -6.11
CA PRO A 109 6.15 21.00 -6.90
C PRO A 109 4.95 21.49 -6.08
N PHE A 110 4.61 22.77 -6.21
CA PHE A 110 3.65 23.46 -5.33
C PHE A 110 2.30 22.72 -5.22
N VAL A 111 1.71 22.30 -6.35
CA VAL A 111 0.44 21.57 -6.39
C VAL A 111 0.50 20.28 -5.57
N LYS A 112 1.61 19.55 -5.67
CA LYS A 112 1.83 18.30 -4.94
C LYS A 112 2.05 18.54 -3.45
N LYS A 113 2.80 19.59 -3.10
CA LYS A 113 3.00 20.02 -1.71
C LYS A 113 1.68 20.45 -1.07
N ALA A 114 0.82 21.16 -1.80
CA ALA A 114 -0.51 21.52 -1.34
C ALA A 114 -1.39 20.28 -1.12
N LEU A 115 -1.39 19.32 -2.07
CA LEU A 115 -2.12 18.05 -1.92
C LEU A 115 -1.64 17.23 -0.71
N PHE A 116 -0.33 17.17 -0.47
CA PHE A 116 0.21 16.50 0.72
C PHE A 116 -0.11 17.26 2.00
N GLY A 117 -0.09 18.60 1.96
CA GLY A 117 -0.53 19.45 3.06
C GLY A 117 -2.00 19.22 3.44
N LEU A 118 -2.87 18.93 2.46
CA LEU A 118 -4.27 18.59 2.69
C LEU A 118 -4.43 17.31 3.50
N LEU A 119 -3.55 16.31 3.29
CA LEU A 119 -3.58 15.03 4.03
C LEU A 119 -3.36 15.20 5.54
N LYS A 120 -2.80 16.35 5.97
CA LYS A 120 -2.51 16.66 7.38
C LYS A 120 -3.76 17.07 8.16
N ASN A 121 -4.84 17.41 7.46
CA ASN A 121 -6.12 17.82 8.02
C ASN A 121 -7.21 16.84 7.53
N PRO A 122 -7.55 15.81 8.32
CA PRO A 122 -8.41 14.73 7.87
C PRO A 122 -9.82 15.22 7.51
N GLU A 123 -10.35 16.18 8.25
CA GLU A 123 -11.67 16.79 7.97
C GLU A 123 -11.69 17.57 6.65
N LEU A 124 -10.62 18.32 6.34
CA LEU A 124 -10.53 19.09 5.11
C LEU A 124 -10.30 18.17 3.91
N PHE A 125 -9.45 17.17 4.07
CA PHE A 125 -9.25 16.14 3.05
C PHE A 125 -10.54 15.38 2.76
N ASP A 126 -11.27 14.99 3.80
CA ASP A 126 -12.54 14.27 3.67
C ASP A 126 -13.61 15.09 2.94
N LYS A 127 -13.80 16.36 3.34
CA LYS A 127 -14.70 17.29 2.62
C LYS A 127 -14.31 17.44 1.15
N GLY A 128 -13.02 17.56 0.86
CA GLY A 128 -12.50 17.64 -0.51
C GLY A 128 -12.77 16.38 -1.32
N MET A 129 -12.54 15.19 -0.73
CA MET A 129 -12.81 13.90 -1.38
C MET A 129 -14.29 13.69 -1.65
N LYS A 130 -15.19 14.04 -0.71
CA LYS A 130 -16.65 13.97 -0.89
C LYS A 130 -17.15 14.94 -1.96
N ALA A 131 -16.62 16.16 -1.98
CA ALA A 131 -16.93 17.13 -3.03
C ALA A 131 -16.49 16.60 -4.41
N PHE A 132 -15.27 16.06 -4.50
CA PHE A 132 -14.78 15.45 -5.73
C PHE A 132 -15.63 14.24 -6.14
N ALA A 133 -15.96 13.33 -5.23
CA ALA A 133 -16.82 12.17 -5.51
C ALA A 133 -18.24 12.58 -5.98
N THR A 134 -18.77 13.70 -5.48
CA THR A 134 -20.05 14.24 -5.93
C THR A 134 -19.94 14.84 -7.34
N MET A 135 -18.85 15.55 -7.61
CA MET A 135 -18.57 16.21 -8.89
C MET A 135 -17.85 15.32 -9.90
N GLN A 136 -17.52 14.07 -9.56
CA GLN A 136 -16.66 13.22 -10.39
C GLN A 136 -17.22 13.02 -11.79
N GLY A 137 -18.56 13.01 -11.94
CA GLY A 137 -19.25 12.92 -13.22
C GLY A 137 -18.95 14.06 -14.20
N LEU A 138 -18.43 15.20 -13.74
CA LEU A 138 -17.97 16.29 -14.61
C LEU A 138 -16.67 15.92 -15.34
N PHE A 139 -15.81 15.14 -14.68
CA PHE A 139 -14.45 14.80 -15.09
C PHE A 139 -14.32 13.37 -15.62
N LEU A 140 -15.08 12.45 -15.05
CA LEU A 140 -15.07 11.03 -15.33
C LEU A 140 -16.45 10.62 -15.84
N ARG A 141 -16.51 9.83 -16.91
CA ARG A 141 -17.76 9.23 -17.41
C ARG A 141 -17.96 7.85 -16.77
N GLU A 142 -19.20 7.41 -16.68
CA GLU A 142 -19.55 6.05 -16.27
C GLU A 142 -19.30 5.06 -17.41
N GLU A 143 -18.73 3.90 -17.08
CA GLU A 143 -18.47 2.82 -18.05
C GLU A 143 -19.08 1.49 -17.61
N GLY A 144 -19.54 1.39 -16.36
CA GLY A 144 -20.17 0.22 -15.78
C GLY A 144 -20.44 0.43 -14.29
N GLU A 145 -20.90 -0.62 -13.61
CA GLU A 145 -21.20 -0.57 -12.17
C GLU A 145 -19.93 -0.23 -11.37
N LYS A 146 -19.93 0.95 -10.73
CA LYS A 146 -18.78 1.48 -9.97
C LYS A 146 -17.49 1.62 -10.79
N ILE A 147 -17.59 1.79 -12.12
CA ILE A 147 -16.44 2.01 -13.01
C ILE A 147 -16.50 3.40 -13.63
N ARG A 148 -15.38 4.12 -13.53
CA ARG A 148 -15.20 5.46 -14.07
C ARG A 148 -14.00 5.52 -15.02
N THR A 149 -14.11 6.32 -16.08
CA THR A 149 -13.00 6.59 -17.01
C THR A 149 -12.88 8.10 -17.30
N PRO A 150 -11.67 8.66 -17.47
CA PRO A 150 -11.48 10.07 -17.77
C PRO A 150 -12.20 10.52 -19.04
N LYS A 151 -12.88 11.68 -18.99
CA LYS A 151 -13.47 12.30 -20.18
C LYS A 151 -12.40 12.79 -21.15
N ARG A 152 -12.80 12.99 -22.41
CA ARG A 152 -11.91 13.34 -23.53
C ARG A 152 -11.00 14.55 -23.26
N PHE A 153 -11.47 15.57 -22.54
CA PHE A 153 -10.66 16.76 -22.24
C PHE A 153 -9.57 16.53 -21.18
N LEU A 154 -9.66 15.45 -20.40
CA LEU A 154 -8.61 15.03 -19.45
C LEU A 154 -7.60 14.07 -20.08
N LYS A 155 -7.87 13.57 -21.30
CA LYS A 155 -6.93 12.73 -22.05
C LYS A 155 -5.68 13.54 -22.34
N GLY A 156 -4.52 12.96 -22.07
CA GLY A 156 -3.22 13.59 -22.31
C GLY A 156 -2.70 14.50 -21.18
N ILE A 157 -3.48 14.77 -20.11
CA ILE A 157 -2.95 15.46 -18.91
C ILE A 157 -1.89 14.61 -18.20
N SER A 158 -2.08 13.29 -18.23
CA SER A 158 -1.08 12.30 -17.85
C SER A 158 -0.94 11.29 -18.99
N PRO A 159 0.26 10.78 -19.26
CA PRO A 159 0.45 9.64 -20.16
C PRO A 159 -0.38 8.41 -19.77
N ARG A 160 -0.84 8.32 -18.50
CA ARG A 160 -1.69 7.24 -18.00
C ARG A 160 -3.16 7.38 -18.37
N PHE A 161 -3.67 8.59 -18.63
CA PHE A 161 -5.09 8.84 -18.94
C PHE A 161 -5.35 8.67 -20.44
N ASP A 162 -5.19 7.43 -20.91
CA ASP A 162 -5.50 7.00 -22.28
C ASP A 162 -6.95 6.49 -22.39
N GLU A 163 -7.31 5.90 -23.53
CA GLU A 163 -8.68 5.46 -23.82
C GLU A 163 -9.11 4.19 -23.06
N GLN A 164 -8.15 3.44 -22.53
CA GLN A 164 -8.38 2.17 -21.85
C GLN A 164 -8.30 2.31 -20.33
N PHE A 165 -7.90 3.48 -19.83
CA PHE A 165 -7.72 3.71 -18.41
C PHE A 165 -9.07 3.82 -17.70
N ILE A 166 -9.22 2.97 -16.69
CA ILE A 166 -10.38 2.94 -15.80
C ILE A 166 -9.95 3.04 -14.34
N LEU A 167 -10.87 3.50 -13.50
CA LEU A 167 -10.72 3.59 -12.06
C LEU A 167 -12.00 3.15 -11.36
N PRO A 168 -11.91 2.65 -10.12
CA PRO A 168 -13.08 2.47 -9.27
C PRO A 168 -13.76 3.82 -9.04
N GLU A 169 -15.08 3.81 -9.00
CA GLU A 169 -15.88 4.98 -8.62
C GLU A 169 -15.55 5.40 -7.19
N LEU A 170 -15.35 6.71 -6.99
CA LEU A 170 -15.18 7.24 -5.64
C LEU A 170 -16.53 7.29 -4.91
N SER A 171 -16.53 6.82 -3.67
CA SER A 171 -17.72 6.85 -2.83
C SER A 171 -18.05 8.27 -2.37
N ARG A 172 -19.32 8.68 -2.51
CA ARG A 172 -19.83 9.97 -2.01
C ARG A 172 -19.90 10.03 -0.49
N GLU A 173 -20.04 8.87 0.14
CA GLU A 173 -20.05 8.70 1.59
C GLU A 173 -18.84 7.87 1.97
N SER A 174 -17.99 8.37 2.87
CA SER A 174 -16.79 7.65 3.24
C SER A 174 -17.13 6.48 4.16
N PHE A 175 -16.33 5.42 4.14
CA PHE A 175 -16.51 4.28 5.07
C PHE A 175 -16.63 4.74 6.53
N ARG A 176 -15.77 5.70 6.94
CA ARG A 176 -15.78 6.21 8.31
C ARG A 176 -17.06 6.95 8.67
N ASP A 177 -17.82 7.50 7.73
CA ASP A 177 -19.11 8.12 8.06
C ASP A 177 -20.23 7.08 8.23
N ARG A 178 -20.13 5.95 7.53
CA ARG A 178 -21.15 4.89 7.49
C ARG A 178 -21.26 4.09 8.78
N VAL A 179 -20.16 4.02 9.53
CA VAL A 179 -20.01 3.11 10.66
C VAL A 179 -19.95 3.87 11.97
N ASN A 180 -20.34 3.24 13.07
CA ASN A 180 -20.07 3.78 14.40
C ASN A 180 -18.56 3.84 14.66
N GLU A 181 -18.10 4.78 15.50
CA GLU A 181 -16.68 4.83 15.87
C GLU A 181 -16.26 3.58 16.64
N THR A 182 -17.14 3.05 17.48
CA THR A 182 -16.91 1.80 18.21
C THR A 182 -18.00 0.80 17.86
N VAL A 183 -17.58 -0.44 17.56
CA VAL A 183 -18.43 -1.60 17.37
C VAL A 183 -18.00 -2.65 18.41
N GLU A 184 -18.81 -2.82 19.44
CA GLU A 184 -18.51 -3.77 20.52
C GLU A 184 -18.96 -5.19 20.16
N ALA A 185 -18.11 -6.17 20.46
CA ALA A 185 -18.49 -7.58 20.45
C ALA A 185 -19.08 -8.00 21.81
N LYS A 186 -20.01 -8.96 21.81
CA LYS A 186 -20.69 -9.43 23.04
C LYS A 186 -19.72 -10.05 24.06
N SER A 187 -18.72 -10.80 23.59
CA SER A 187 -17.69 -11.44 24.41
C SER A 187 -16.33 -11.27 23.74
N SER A 188 -15.81 -10.04 23.78
CA SER A 188 -14.66 -9.64 22.98
C SER A 188 -13.37 -10.36 23.38
N GLN A 189 -12.74 -11.06 22.44
CA GLN A 189 -11.41 -11.67 22.64
C GLN A 189 -10.29 -10.62 22.56
N ALA A 190 -10.52 -9.54 21.81
CA ALA A 190 -9.58 -8.46 21.61
C ALA A 190 -10.29 -7.18 21.16
N THR A 191 -9.73 -6.02 21.52
CA THR A 191 -10.16 -4.72 21.00
C THR A 191 -9.09 -4.17 20.06
N VAL A 192 -9.48 -3.83 18.83
CA VAL A 192 -8.54 -3.38 17.79
C VAL A 192 -8.91 -2.00 17.24
N ILE A 193 -7.89 -1.21 16.88
CA ILE A 193 -8.06 -0.09 15.96
C ILE A 193 -8.15 -0.65 14.54
N PHE A 194 -9.20 -0.31 13.80
CA PHE A 194 -9.21 -0.48 12.36
C PHE A 194 -8.57 0.73 11.67
N PHE A 195 -7.35 0.54 11.17
CA PHE A 195 -6.70 1.50 10.30
C PHE A 195 -7.17 1.31 8.84
N THR A 196 -8.20 2.06 8.49
CA THR A 196 -8.89 2.03 7.19
C THR A 196 -7.99 2.47 6.03
N GLY A 197 -7.05 3.39 6.28
CA GLY A 197 -6.32 4.07 5.21
C GLY A 197 -7.25 4.88 4.28
N CYS A 198 -6.74 5.36 3.16
CA CYS A 198 -7.54 6.17 2.21
C CYS A 198 -8.33 5.30 1.22
N SER A 199 -7.78 4.16 0.79
CA SER A 199 -8.43 3.33 -0.24
C SER A 199 -9.72 2.69 0.27
N VAL A 200 -9.74 2.10 1.47
CA VAL A 200 -11.01 1.61 2.05
C VAL A 200 -11.96 2.78 2.29
N ASN A 201 -11.45 3.92 2.76
CA ASN A 201 -12.33 5.02 3.11
C ASN A 201 -13.10 5.61 1.92
N TYR A 202 -12.48 5.65 0.72
CA TYR A 202 -13.05 6.36 -0.43
C TYR A 202 -13.25 5.53 -1.70
N LEU A 203 -12.50 4.44 -1.88
CA LEU A 203 -12.54 3.63 -3.12
C LEU A 203 -13.26 2.30 -2.92
N TYR A 204 -13.02 1.64 -1.77
CA TYR A 204 -13.55 0.31 -1.48
C TYR A 204 -14.16 0.24 -0.06
N PRO A 205 -15.17 1.07 0.25
CA PRO A 205 -15.79 1.07 1.58
C PRO A 205 -16.41 -0.29 1.94
N GLU A 206 -16.89 -1.05 0.96
CA GLU A 206 -17.42 -2.41 1.17
C GLU A 206 -16.39 -3.38 1.77
N VAL A 207 -15.09 -3.21 1.47
CA VAL A 207 -14.02 -4.02 2.10
C VAL A 207 -13.92 -3.71 3.60
N GLY A 208 -14.22 -2.48 4.00
CA GLY A 208 -14.31 -2.09 5.40
C GLY A 208 -15.51 -2.71 6.09
N ASP A 209 -16.66 -2.72 5.42
CA ASP A 209 -17.89 -3.36 5.92
C ASP A 209 -17.67 -4.86 6.13
N ASP A 210 -17.04 -5.53 5.16
CA ASP A 210 -16.67 -6.95 5.24
C ASP A 210 -15.68 -7.24 6.38
N LEU A 211 -14.70 -6.35 6.62
CA LEU A 211 -13.80 -6.49 7.75
C LEU A 211 -14.52 -6.38 9.09
N LEU A 212 -15.40 -5.39 9.27
CA LEU A 212 -16.16 -5.25 10.52
C LEU A 212 -17.04 -6.47 10.76
N TYR A 213 -17.67 -6.98 9.71
CA TYR A 213 -18.49 -8.18 9.79
C TYR A 213 -17.66 -9.41 10.20
N VAL A 214 -16.53 -9.67 9.54
CA VAL A 214 -15.64 -10.80 9.87
C VAL A 214 -15.08 -10.69 11.29
N LEU A 215 -14.66 -9.50 11.73
CA LEU A 215 -14.16 -9.31 13.09
C LEU A 215 -15.26 -9.49 14.14
N ASN A 216 -16.47 -8.96 13.91
CA ASN A 216 -17.58 -9.12 14.83
C ASN A 216 -18.02 -10.59 14.94
N LYS A 217 -18.05 -11.32 13.81
CA LYS A 217 -18.30 -12.77 13.78
C LYS A 217 -17.31 -13.57 14.60
N ASN A 218 -16.09 -13.08 14.72
CA ASN A 218 -15.04 -13.69 15.52
C ASN A 218 -14.88 -13.03 16.90
N ASN A 219 -15.94 -12.38 17.39
CA ASN A 219 -15.98 -11.77 18.72
C ASN A 219 -14.83 -10.77 18.97
N VAL A 220 -14.58 -9.86 18.04
CA VAL A 220 -13.58 -8.78 18.19
C VAL A 220 -14.28 -7.43 18.21
N SER A 221 -13.98 -6.62 19.23
CA SER A 221 -14.42 -5.22 19.31
C SER A 221 -13.54 -4.35 18.42
N VAL A 222 -14.14 -3.44 17.68
CA VAL A 222 -13.43 -2.57 16.72
C VAL A 222 -13.65 -1.11 17.04
N ILE A 223 -12.55 -0.37 17.15
CA ILE A 223 -12.52 1.09 17.20
C ILE A 223 -12.04 1.58 15.85
N THR A 224 -12.82 2.43 15.18
CA THR A 224 -12.49 3.06 13.90
C THR A 224 -12.38 4.56 14.11
N PRO A 225 -11.22 5.07 14.59
CA PRO A 225 -11.07 6.50 14.87
C PRO A 225 -11.37 7.33 13.64
N LYS A 226 -12.33 8.26 13.75
CA LYS A 226 -12.78 9.09 12.61
C LYS A 226 -11.68 10.02 12.11
N LYS A 227 -10.83 10.49 13.03
CA LYS A 227 -9.78 11.48 12.78
C LYS A 227 -8.45 10.91 12.29
N GLN A 228 -8.35 9.60 12.03
CA GLN A 228 -7.11 9.00 11.53
C GLN A 228 -6.70 9.63 10.18
N ASN A 229 -5.43 9.96 10.02
CA ASN A 229 -4.87 10.54 8.80
C ASN A 229 -4.44 9.47 7.80
N CYS A 230 -4.02 9.91 6.61
CA CYS A 230 -3.27 9.05 5.68
C CYS A 230 -2.06 8.42 6.40
N CYS A 231 -1.70 7.19 6.03
CA CYS A 231 -0.51 6.53 6.59
C CYS A 231 0.81 7.24 6.20
N GLY A 232 0.78 8.19 5.27
CA GLY A 232 1.96 8.96 4.85
C GLY A 232 2.84 8.26 3.81
N MET A 233 2.54 7.02 3.41
CA MET A 233 3.34 6.30 2.41
C MET A 233 3.53 7.08 1.09
N PRO A 234 2.47 7.65 0.45
CA PRO A 234 2.65 8.44 -0.76
C PRO A 234 3.54 9.67 -0.56
N VAL A 235 3.49 10.27 0.63
CA VAL A 235 4.27 11.46 1.00
C VAL A 235 5.76 11.09 1.15
N MET A 236 6.04 10.01 1.90
CA MET A 236 7.41 9.51 2.13
C MET A 236 8.11 9.10 0.84
N VAL A 237 7.44 8.35 -0.04
CA VAL A 237 8.06 7.88 -1.30
C VAL A 237 8.38 9.03 -2.25
N HIS A 238 7.86 10.23 -1.99
CA HIS A 238 8.16 11.45 -2.74
C HIS A 238 9.17 12.38 -2.07
N GLY A 239 9.77 11.94 -0.95
CA GLY A 239 10.82 12.66 -0.25
C GLY A 239 10.33 13.69 0.78
N ASP A 240 9.02 13.86 0.97
CA ASP A 240 8.46 14.80 1.96
C ASP A 240 8.43 14.17 3.36
N ILE A 241 9.60 13.92 3.93
CA ILE A 241 9.73 13.23 5.22
C ILE A 241 9.11 14.03 6.36
N ASP A 242 9.14 15.37 6.30
CA ASP A 242 8.59 16.23 7.36
C ASP A 242 7.06 16.14 7.42
N THR A 243 6.38 16.19 6.28
CA THR A 243 4.93 15.97 6.25
C THR A 243 4.59 14.54 6.69
N ALA A 244 5.37 13.54 6.29
CA ALA A 244 5.17 12.17 6.72
C ALA A 244 5.33 11.98 8.23
N ARG A 245 6.33 12.63 8.85
CA ARG A 245 6.53 12.65 10.31
C ARG A 245 5.31 13.27 11.01
N GLU A 246 4.78 14.39 10.51
CA GLU A 246 3.59 15.02 11.07
C GLU A 246 2.37 14.08 11.04
N LEU A 247 2.13 13.42 9.89
CA LEU A 247 1.05 12.43 9.74
C LEU A 247 1.20 11.26 10.71
N ALA A 248 2.43 10.74 10.85
CA ALA A 248 2.73 9.62 11.74
C ALA A 248 2.48 9.97 13.21
N ARG A 249 2.96 11.14 13.67
CA ARG A 249 2.73 11.62 15.05
C ARG A 249 1.24 11.73 15.36
N LYS A 250 0.47 12.41 14.49
CA LYS A 250 -0.98 12.56 14.66
C LYS A 250 -1.71 11.21 14.73
N ASN A 251 -1.33 10.25 13.90
CA ASN A 251 -1.91 8.91 13.96
C ASN A 251 -1.57 8.19 15.27
N ILE A 252 -0.31 8.23 15.71
CA ILE A 252 0.13 7.63 16.98
C ILE A 252 -0.62 8.26 18.17
N ASP A 253 -0.76 9.59 18.19
CA ASP A 253 -1.46 10.28 19.27
C ASP A 253 -2.94 9.89 19.33
N ILE A 254 -3.59 9.65 18.18
CA ILE A 254 -4.95 9.09 18.12
C ILE A 254 -4.98 7.67 18.68
N PHE A 255 -4.01 6.82 18.33
CA PHE A 255 -3.98 5.44 18.81
C PHE A 255 -3.82 5.36 20.33
N GLU A 256 -2.97 6.21 20.91
CA GLU A 256 -2.74 6.31 22.36
C GLU A 256 -3.96 6.82 23.15
N GLN A 257 -4.95 7.43 22.49
CA GLN A 257 -6.21 7.87 23.10
C GLN A 257 -7.27 6.75 23.17
N THR A 258 -6.97 5.56 22.64
CA THR A 258 -7.88 4.41 22.66
C THR A 258 -7.45 3.37 23.70
N ASN A 259 -8.37 2.49 24.08
CA ASN A 259 -8.07 1.30 24.88
C ASN A 259 -7.75 0.07 24.00
N ALA A 260 -7.52 0.24 22.70
CA ALA A 260 -7.23 -0.88 21.80
C ALA A 260 -5.88 -1.53 22.10
N GLN A 261 -5.83 -2.84 21.91
CA GLN A 261 -4.64 -3.66 22.09
C GLN A 261 -3.80 -3.76 20.81
N TYR A 262 -4.46 -3.72 19.65
CA TYR A 262 -3.84 -3.95 18.35
C TYR A 262 -4.32 -2.95 17.31
N ILE A 263 -3.56 -2.81 16.21
CA ILE A 263 -3.99 -2.14 14.99
C ILE A 263 -4.13 -3.18 13.89
N VAL A 264 -5.29 -3.23 13.27
CA VAL A 264 -5.58 -4.09 12.11
C VAL A 264 -5.75 -3.24 10.86
N THR A 265 -5.24 -3.72 9.74
CA THR A 265 -5.44 -3.10 8.42
C THR A 265 -5.59 -4.16 7.34
N VAL A 266 -6.22 -3.77 6.23
CA VAL A 266 -6.40 -4.56 5.00
C VAL A 266 -5.49 -4.06 3.87
N CYS A 267 -4.53 -3.19 4.18
CA CYS A 267 -3.65 -2.59 3.19
C CYS A 267 -2.20 -2.85 3.55
N GLY A 268 -1.53 -3.71 2.76
CA GLY A 268 -0.11 -3.99 2.95
C GLY A 268 0.78 -2.74 3.01
N SER A 269 0.46 -1.68 2.26
CA SER A 269 1.20 -0.41 2.31
C SER A 269 0.96 0.36 3.61
N CYS A 270 -0.26 0.39 4.13
CA CYS A 270 -0.56 0.99 5.43
C CYS A 270 0.07 0.17 6.56
N GLY A 271 -0.03 -1.16 6.51
CA GLY A 271 0.60 -2.06 7.48
C GLY A 271 2.11 -1.87 7.52
N SER A 272 2.79 -1.86 6.36
CA SER A 272 4.22 -1.54 6.29
C SER A 272 4.51 -0.18 6.90
N ALA A 273 3.76 0.86 6.51
CA ALA A 273 3.99 2.22 6.98
C ALA A 273 3.99 2.31 8.51
N LEU A 274 2.94 1.77 9.13
CA LEU A 274 2.75 1.77 10.57
C LEU A 274 3.81 0.92 11.29
N LYS A 275 4.18 -0.24 10.72
CA LYS A 275 5.08 -1.20 11.37
C LYS A 275 6.57 -0.92 11.18
N HIS A 276 6.96 -0.36 10.05
CA HIS A 276 8.38 -0.25 9.67
C HIS A 276 8.80 1.19 9.37
N GLU A 277 7.99 1.94 8.63
CA GLU A 277 8.37 3.29 8.25
C GLU A 277 8.18 4.29 9.41
N TYR A 278 7.17 4.13 10.27
CA TYR A 278 6.94 5.03 11.41
C TYR A 278 8.13 5.05 12.39
N PRO A 279 8.62 3.89 12.90
CA PRO A 279 9.83 3.88 13.72
C PRO A 279 11.05 4.46 13.00
N LEU A 280 11.17 4.25 11.68
CA LEU A 280 12.30 4.74 10.88
C LEU A 280 12.29 6.26 10.71
N ILE A 281 11.16 6.85 10.29
CA ILE A 281 11.10 8.30 10.05
C ILE A 281 11.05 9.11 11.35
N LEU A 282 10.55 8.51 12.44
CA LEU A 282 10.48 9.13 13.75
C LEU A 282 11.73 8.87 14.60
N GLU A 283 12.73 8.16 14.09
CA GLU A 283 14.02 7.96 14.77
C GLU A 283 14.61 9.31 15.22
N GLY A 284 15.05 9.38 16.48
CA GLY A 284 15.56 10.61 17.09
C GLY A 284 14.49 11.62 17.54
N THR A 285 13.19 11.31 17.42
CA THR A 285 12.08 12.17 17.88
C THR A 285 11.42 11.62 19.14
N GLU A 286 10.67 12.45 19.88
CA GLU A 286 9.96 12.04 21.10
C GLU A 286 8.92 10.92 20.88
N HIS A 287 8.37 10.79 19.66
CA HIS A 287 7.38 9.77 19.31
C HIS A 287 7.99 8.41 18.95
N VAL A 288 9.32 8.26 18.88
CA VAL A 288 9.97 7.03 18.39
C VAL A 288 9.59 5.80 19.21
N GLU A 289 9.56 5.91 20.54
CA GLU A 289 9.26 4.77 21.42
C GLU A 289 7.78 4.37 21.32
N LYS A 290 6.87 5.36 21.19
CA LYS A 290 5.46 5.08 20.89
C LYS A 290 5.29 4.41 19.53
N ALA A 291 6.04 4.84 18.52
CA ALA A 291 6.02 4.24 17.18
C ALA A 291 6.48 2.78 17.22
N LYS A 292 7.57 2.47 17.94
CA LYS A 292 8.06 1.09 18.14
C LYS A 292 7.03 0.22 18.87
N LYS A 293 6.47 0.72 19.98
CA LYS A 293 5.41 0.04 20.74
C LYS A 293 4.22 -0.35 19.85
N TRP A 294 3.71 0.59 19.05
CA TRP A 294 2.59 0.29 18.14
C TRP A 294 2.99 -0.61 16.98
N ALA A 295 4.20 -0.47 16.43
CA ALA A 295 4.68 -1.32 15.34
C ALA A 295 4.63 -2.82 15.68
N GLU A 296 4.91 -3.20 16.94
CA GLU A 296 4.79 -4.58 17.42
C GLU A 296 3.35 -5.10 17.42
N ARG A 297 2.37 -4.19 17.46
CA ARG A 297 0.93 -4.46 17.58
C ARG A 297 0.16 -4.20 16.28
N VAL A 298 0.85 -3.92 15.18
CA VAL A 298 0.27 -3.77 13.84
C VAL A 298 0.23 -5.13 13.14
N TYR A 299 -0.97 -5.50 12.69
CA TYR A 299 -1.24 -6.73 11.97
C TYR A 299 -2.01 -6.46 10.67
N ASP A 300 -1.67 -7.21 9.62
CA ASP A 300 -2.62 -7.46 8.52
C ASP A 300 -3.78 -8.30 9.06
N ILE A 301 -4.98 -8.10 8.51
CA ILE A 301 -6.18 -8.85 8.91
C ILE A 301 -5.94 -10.37 8.88
N SER A 302 -5.21 -10.89 7.89
CA SER A 302 -5.00 -12.33 7.74
C SER A 302 -4.18 -12.91 8.89
N THR A 303 -3.12 -12.19 9.27
CA THR A 303 -2.27 -12.57 10.41
C THR A 303 -3.00 -12.40 11.72
N PHE A 304 -3.80 -11.34 11.87
CA PHE A 304 -4.59 -11.10 13.07
C PHE A 304 -5.56 -12.25 13.32
N LEU A 305 -6.35 -12.61 12.31
CA LEU A 305 -7.31 -13.71 12.37
C LEU A 305 -6.64 -15.05 12.71
N LEU A 306 -5.51 -15.38 12.09
CA LEU A 306 -4.88 -16.69 12.27
C LEU A 306 -3.97 -16.83 13.50
N LYS A 307 -3.38 -15.72 13.98
CA LYS A 307 -2.28 -15.79 14.96
C LYS A 307 -2.53 -15.01 16.25
N VAL A 308 -3.56 -14.16 16.29
CA VAL A 308 -3.83 -13.31 17.47
C VAL A 308 -5.10 -13.73 18.18
N ILE A 309 -6.13 -14.15 17.46
CA ILE A 309 -7.41 -14.59 18.01
C ILE A 309 -7.65 -16.08 17.76
N ASN A 310 -8.65 -16.63 18.45
CA ASN A 310 -9.18 -17.95 18.14
C ASN A 310 -10.24 -17.81 17.03
N LEU A 311 -9.79 -17.89 15.78
CA LEU A 311 -10.65 -17.84 14.59
C LEU A 311 -11.68 -18.97 14.61
N GLU A 312 -12.95 -18.63 14.41
CA GLU A 312 -14.02 -19.57 14.06
C GLU A 312 -14.12 -19.67 12.54
N PRO A 313 -13.65 -20.74 11.88
CA PRO A 313 -13.66 -20.81 10.41
C PRO A 313 -15.09 -20.71 9.84
N PRO A 314 -15.29 -20.01 8.71
CA PRO A 314 -16.61 -19.91 8.11
C PRO A 314 -17.03 -21.25 7.50
N LYS A 315 -18.34 -21.55 7.52
CA LYS A 315 -18.87 -22.85 7.02
C LYS A 315 -19.67 -22.74 5.73
N GLY A 316 -20.08 -21.53 5.34
CA GLY A 316 -20.89 -21.32 4.14
C GLY A 316 -20.08 -21.52 2.86
N LYS A 317 -20.67 -22.17 1.87
CA LYS A 317 -19.99 -22.49 0.62
C LYS A 317 -19.81 -21.26 -0.29
N VAL A 318 -18.63 -21.16 -0.91
CA VAL A 318 -18.30 -20.19 -1.96
C VAL A 318 -17.65 -20.93 -3.12
N GLU A 319 -18.45 -21.32 -4.11
CA GLU A 319 -18.02 -22.05 -5.30
C GLU A 319 -17.30 -21.12 -6.29
N LEU A 320 -16.00 -20.88 -6.07
CA LEU A 320 -15.15 -20.03 -6.90
C LEU A 320 -13.75 -20.62 -7.08
N LYS A 321 -13.16 -20.44 -8.27
CA LYS A 321 -11.72 -20.61 -8.49
C LYS A 321 -11.02 -19.28 -8.24
N VAL A 322 -10.13 -19.27 -7.27
CA VAL A 322 -9.43 -18.06 -6.83
C VAL A 322 -7.93 -18.20 -7.06
N THR A 323 -7.30 -17.15 -7.57
CA THR A 323 -5.83 -17.01 -7.53
C THR A 323 -5.42 -15.89 -6.58
N TYR A 324 -4.18 -15.90 -6.08
CA TYR A 324 -3.71 -14.95 -5.08
C TYR A 324 -2.51 -14.14 -5.55
N HIS A 325 -2.62 -12.80 -5.46
CA HIS A 325 -1.51 -11.89 -5.69
C HIS A 325 -0.84 -11.46 -4.37
N ASP A 326 0.46 -11.73 -4.28
CA ASP A 326 1.30 -11.29 -3.17
C ASP A 326 1.64 -9.79 -3.31
N SER A 327 0.88 -8.94 -2.62
CA SER A 327 1.18 -7.52 -2.51
C SER A 327 2.60 -7.27 -1.97
N CYS A 328 3.36 -6.40 -2.64
CA CYS A 328 4.79 -6.22 -2.34
C CYS A 328 5.05 -5.83 -0.88
N HIS A 329 4.36 -4.84 -0.33
CA HIS A 329 4.55 -4.43 1.07
C HIS A 329 4.02 -5.46 2.07
N LEU A 330 2.99 -6.23 1.71
CA LEU A 330 2.46 -7.28 2.58
C LEU A 330 3.44 -8.46 2.69
N LYS A 331 3.91 -8.99 1.55
CA LYS A 331 4.87 -10.10 1.55
C LYS A 331 6.28 -9.68 1.97
N LYS A 332 6.81 -8.60 1.38
CA LYS A 332 8.25 -8.27 1.50
C LYS A 332 8.57 -7.45 2.73
N SER A 333 7.66 -6.55 3.17
CA SER A 333 7.80 -5.85 4.45
C SER A 333 7.18 -6.67 5.59
N MET A 334 5.86 -6.89 5.56
CA MET A 334 5.12 -7.46 6.69
C MET A 334 5.32 -8.98 6.86
N LYS A 335 5.93 -9.65 5.87
CA LYS A 335 6.16 -11.11 5.84
C LYS A 335 4.89 -11.95 5.86
N VAL A 336 3.80 -11.40 5.30
CA VAL A 336 2.48 -12.05 5.25
C VAL A 336 2.23 -12.51 3.82
N PHE A 337 2.09 -13.82 3.63
CA PHE A 337 1.83 -14.43 2.31
C PHE A 337 1.25 -15.84 2.43
N ASN A 338 1.56 -16.59 3.48
CA ASN A 338 0.95 -17.89 3.73
C ASN A 338 -0.43 -17.75 4.38
N GLU A 339 -0.58 -16.76 5.25
CA GLU A 339 -1.77 -16.48 6.05
C GLU A 339 -3.02 -16.26 5.17
N PRO A 340 -2.97 -15.41 4.11
CA PRO A 340 -4.13 -15.23 3.24
C PRO A 340 -4.54 -16.54 2.54
N ARG A 341 -3.57 -17.37 2.14
CA ARG A 341 -3.83 -18.66 1.48
C ARG A 341 -4.45 -19.68 2.43
N GLN A 342 -4.00 -19.70 3.70
CA GLN A 342 -4.58 -20.56 4.73
C GLN A 342 -6.06 -20.20 4.95
N LEU A 343 -6.37 -18.91 5.06
CA LEU A 343 -7.76 -18.44 5.20
C LEU A 343 -8.61 -18.79 3.99
N LEU A 344 -8.11 -18.61 2.76
CA LEU A 344 -8.86 -18.97 1.56
C LEU A 344 -9.17 -20.48 1.50
N LYS A 345 -8.22 -21.33 1.90
CA LYS A 345 -8.42 -22.79 1.95
C LYS A 345 -9.40 -23.25 3.02
N MET A 346 -9.73 -22.40 4.01
CA MET A 346 -10.75 -22.71 5.01
C MET A 346 -12.18 -22.53 4.48
N ILE A 347 -12.37 -21.76 3.39
CA ILE A 347 -13.69 -21.48 2.82
C ILE A 347 -14.19 -22.72 2.06
N PRO A 348 -15.32 -23.34 2.45
CA PRO A 348 -15.88 -24.48 1.74
C PRO A 348 -16.25 -24.12 0.29
N GLY A 349 -16.00 -25.03 -0.66
CA GLY A 349 -16.27 -24.83 -2.09
C GLY A 349 -15.23 -24.00 -2.85
N LEU A 350 -14.37 -23.25 -2.15
CA LEU A 350 -13.36 -22.41 -2.80
C LEU A 350 -12.16 -23.23 -3.25
N THR A 351 -11.77 -23.10 -4.52
CA THR A 351 -10.58 -23.73 -5.08
C THR A 351 -9.48 -22.71 -5.31
N LEU A 352 -8.35 -22.83 -4.60
CA LEU A 352 -7.19 -21.95 -4.78
C LEU A 352 -6.25 -22.47 -5.89
N ILE A 353 -5.99 -21.64 -6.89
CA ILE A 353 -5.09 -21.90 -8.01
C ILE A 353 -3.94 -20.87 -7.98
N GLU A 354 -2.72 -21.31 -7.71
CA GLU A 354 -1.56 -20.41 -7.69
C GLU A 354 -1.16 -19.95 -9.09
N MET A 355 -0.95 -18.65 -9.25
CA MET A 355 -0.29 -18.10 -10.44
C MET A 355 1.21 -18.40 -10.42
N LYS A 356 1.88 -18.33 -11.58
CA LYS A 356 3.30 -18.70 -11.69
C LYS A 356 4.22 -17.71 -10.97
N LYS A 357 3.86 -16.43 -10.94
CA LYS A 357 4.68 -15.36 -10.33
C LYS A 357 3.86 -14.50 -9.37
N PRO A 358 3.37 -15.06 -8.24
CA PRO A 358 2.40 -14.39 -7.37
C PRO A 358 2.91 -13.05 -6.80
N ASP A 359 4.22 -12.91 -6.62
CA ASP A 359 4.89 -11.73 -6.04
C ASP A 359 5.59 -10.81 -7.02
N ALA A 360 5.42 -11.05 -8.32
CA ALA A 360 5.71 -10.06 -9.34
C ALA A 360 4.81 -8.84 -9.11
N CYS A 361 5.41 -7.65 -9.17
CA CYS A 361 4.70 -6.40 -8.90
C CYS A 361 3.50 -6.21 -9.85
N CYS A 362 2.40 -5.65 -9.34
CA CYS A 362 1.22 -5.31 -10.15
C CYS A 362 1.43 -4.12 -11.09
N GLY A 363 2.46 -3.30 -10.88
CA GLY A 363 2.74 -2.11 -11.71
C GLY A 363 2.38 -0.77 -11.07
N SER A 364 1.60 -0.75 -9.98
CA SER A 364 1.09 0.48 -9.37
C SER A 364 2.19 1.42 -8.85
N GLY A 365 2.93 0.98 -7.82
CA GLY A 365 3.92 1.81 -7.12
C GLY A 365 3.37 3.11 -6.54
N GLY A 366 2.09 3.15 -6.15
CA GLY A 366 1.44 4.40 -5.74
C GLY A 366 1.26 5.31 -6.95
N SER A 367 1.77 6.54 -6.90
CA SER A 367 1.68 7.44 -8.06
C SER A 367 2.65 7.09 -9.20
N TYR A 368 3.47 6.03 -9.08
CA TYR A 368 4.41 5.65 -10.12
C TYR A 368 3.69 5.33 -11.43
N HIS A 369 2.54 4.64 -11.38
CA HIS A 369 1.72 4.37 -12.58
C HIS A 369 1.23 5.62 -13.30
N LEU A 370 1.15 6.78 -12.63
CA LEU A 370 0.79 8.06 -13.25
C LEU A 370 1.98 8.77 -13.89
N THR A 371 3.17 8.65 -13.28
CA THR A 371 4.37 9.39 -13.68
C THR A 371 5.30 8.60 -14.59
N HIS A 372 5.17 7.28 -14.62
CA HIS A 372 5.97 6.33 -15.41
C HIS A 372 5.03 5.32 -16.10
N ALA A 373 4.00 5.83 -16.77
CA ALA A 373 2.90 5.05 -17.33
C ALA A 373 3.39 3.91 -18.23
N ASP A 374 4.30 4.18 -19.18
CA ASP A 374 4.80 3.16 -20.13
C ASP A 374 5.41 1.95 -19.43
N THR A 375 6.27 2.19 -18.44
CA THR A 375 6.92 1.12 -17.66
C THR A 375 5.91 0.41 -16.77
N SER A 376 5.03 1.17 -16.11
CA SER A 376 3.97 0.61 -15.26
C SER A 376 3.03 -0.30 -16.04
N ILE A 377 2.54 0.12 -17.21
CA ILE A 377 1.64 -0.65 -18.09
C ILE A 377 2.31 -1.94 -18.55
N LYS A 378 3.60 -1.92 -18.90
CA LYS A 378 4.35 -3.13 -19.28
C LYS A 378 4.47 -4.12 -18.11
N ILE A 379 4.68 -3.63 -16.89
CA ILE A 379 4.69 -4.48 -15.68
C ILE A 379 3.29 -5.05 -15.42
N ALA A 380 2.26 -4.21 -15.52
CA ALA A 380 0.86 -4.59 -15.33
C ALA A 380 0.41 -5.65 -16.35
N LYS A 381 0.83 -5.54 -17.61
CA LYS A 381 0.56 -6.52 -18.66
C LYS A 381 1.05 -7.92 -18.27
N ALA A 382 2.30 -8.03 -17.83
CA ALA A 382 2.86 -9.32 -17.42
C ALA A 382 2.12 -9.92 -16.20
N LYS A 383 1.59 -9.07 -15.30
CA LYS A 383 0.74 -9.52 -14.19
C LYS A 383 -0.63 -10.00 -14.67
N ALA A 384 -1.28 -9.25 -15.56
CA ALA A 384 -2.58 -9.65 -16.13
C ALA A 384 -2.47 -10.99 -16.88
N GLU A 385 -1.40 -11.19 -17.67
CA GLU A 385 -1.14 -12.47 -18.36
C GLU A 385 -0.94 -13.63 -17.38
N ASP A 386 -0.18 -13.42 -16.28
CA ASP A 386 0.04 -14.42 -15.22
C ASP A 386 -1.25 -14.78 -14.49
N ILE A 387 -2.15 -13.81 -14.26
CA ILE A 387 -3.49 -14.06 -13.70
C ILE A 387 -4.36 -14.83 -14.68
N LYS A 388 -4.44 -14.39 -15.94
CA LYS A 388 -5.23 -15.05 -16.99
C LYS A 388 -4.84 -16.52 -17.18
N ALA A 389 -3.54 -16.81 -17.12
CA ALA A 389 -3.02 -18.18 -17.26
C ALA A 389 -3.52 -19.15 -16.18
N THR A 390 -4.05 -18.65 -15.05
CA THR A 390 -4.63 -19.51 -14.00
C THR A 390 -6.02 -20.03 -14.33
N GLY A 391 -6.76 -19.35 -15.21
CA GLY A 391 -8.18 -19.62 -15.44
C GLY A 391 -9.06 -19.44 -14.19
N ALA A 392 -8.60 -18.65 -13.21
CA ALA A 392 -9.37 -18.34 -12.01
C ALA A 392 -10.47 -17.31 -12.29
N ASP A 393 -11.63 -17.49 -11.65
CA ASP A 393 -12.77 -16.57 -11.73
C ASP A 393 -12.46 -15.25 -11.01
N THR A 394 -11.60 -15.31 -9.99
CA THR A 394 -11.28 -14.19 -9.11
C THR A 394 -9.79 -14.17 -8.75
N VAL A 395 -9.18 -12.98 -8.78
CA VAL A 395 -7.87 -12.70 -8.19
C VAL A 395 -8.06 -11.95 -6.87
N CYS A 396 -7.46 -12.51 -5.83
CA CYS A 396 -7.52 -12.01 -4.47
C CYS A 396 -6.17 -11.38 -4.06
N THR A 397 -6.20 -10.33 -3.24
CA THR A 397 -4.99 -9.68 -2.70
C THR A 397 -5.24 -9.05 -1.33
N GLY A 398 -4.18 -8.84 -0.54
CA GLY A 398 -4.22 -8.16 0.76
C GLY A 398 -3.93 -6.64 0.69
N CYS A 399 -4.27 -5.98 -0.43
CA CYS A 399 -4.00 -4.55 -0.58
C CYS A 399 -4.91 -3.88 -1.62
N PRO A 400 -5.78 -2.94 -1.21
CA PRO A 400 -6.63 -2.15 -2.10
C PRO A 400 -5.87 -1.38 -3.20
N ALA A 401 -4.64 -0.94 -2.94
CA ALA A 401 -3.83 -0.29 -3.99
C ALA A 401 -3.44 -1.26 -5.11
N CYS A 402 -3.23 -2.55 -4.77
CA CYS A 402 -3.02 -3.59 -5.77
C CYS A 402 -4.33 -3.97 -6.45
N MET A 403 -5.46 -3.98 -5.73
CA MET A 403 -6.79 -4.21 -6.32
C MET A 403 -7.05 -3.21 -7.45
N MET A 404 -6.84 -1.91 -7.21
CA MET A 404 -7.06 -0.87 -8.21
C MET A 404 -6.25 -1.08 -9.49
N GLU A 405 -4.96 -1.41 -9.39
CA GLU A 405 -4.10 -1.61 -10.56
C GLU A 405 -4.36 -2.94 -11.27
N ILE A 406 -4.66 -4.01 -10.51
CA ILE A 406 -5.02 -5.29 -11.10
C ILE A 406 -6.36 -5.18 -11.81
N PHE A 407 -7.33 -4.49 -11.21
CA PHE A 407 -8.61 -4.21 -11.83
C PHE A 407 -8.46 -3.48 -13.16
N GLU A 408 -7.68 -2.39 -13.17
CA GLU A 408 -7.40 -1.66 -14.40
C GLU A 408 -6.66 -2.51 -15.44
N SER A 409 -5.67 -3.31 -15.03
CA SER A 409 -4.90 -4.13 -15.97
C SER A 409 -5.67 -5.32 -16.51
N MET A 410 -6.55 -5.94 -15.71
CA MET A 410 -7.47 -6.97 -16.19
C MET A 410 -8.47 -6.39 -17.19
N HIS A 411 -9.01 -5.20 -16.97
CA HIS A 411 -9.85 -4.53 -17.97
C HIS A 411 -9.06 -4.21 -19.24
N ARG A 412 -7.88 -3.59 -19.11
CA ARG A 412 -7.03 -3.16 -20.22
C ARG A 412 -6.58 -4.30 -21.14
N PHE A 413 -6.36 -5.49 -20.58
CA PHE A 413 -5.79 -6.63 -21.31
C PHE A 413 -6.78 -7.80 -21.48
N ASP A 414 -8.07 -7.46 -21.57
CA ASP A 414 -9.17 -8.38 -21.85
C ASP A 414 -9.12 -9.61 -20.93
N GLY A 415 -9.04 -9.35 -19.63
CA GLY A 415 -8.99 -10.30 -18.55
C GLY A 415 -10.37 -10.45 -17.90
N GLN A 416 -10.95 -11.65 -18.01
CA GLN A 416 -12.23 -11.98 -17.36
C GLN A 416 -11.97 -12.57 -15.97
N CYS A 417 -11.57 -11.71 -15.02
CA CYS A 417 -11.28 -12.11 -13.65
C CYS A 417 -11.67 -10.99 -12.69
N ASN A 418 -12.50 -11.31 -11.70
CA ASN A 418 -12.90 -10.35 -10.68
C ASN A 418 -11.73 -10.06 -9.73
N VAL A 419 -11.67 -8.86 -9.18
CA VAL A 419 -10.61 -8.47 -8.24
C VAL A 419 -11.21 -8.19 -6.88
N THR A 420 -10.73 -8.88 -5.84
CA THR A 420 -11.27 -8.74 -4.49
C THR A 420 -10.20 -8.79 -3.40
N HIS A 421 -10.61 -8.46 -2.17
CA HIS A 421 -9.80 -8.60 -0.98
C HIS A 421 -10.05 -9.94 -0.29
N THR A 422 -9.04 -10.52 0.38
CA THR A 422 -9.19 -11.81 1.09
C THR A 422 -10.31 -11.78 2.11
N VAL A 423 -10.44 -10.66 2.83
CA VAL A 423 -11.49 -10.48 3.85
C VAL A 423 -12.90 -10.53 3.28
N SER A 424 -13.11 -10.10 2.03
CA SER A 424 -14.42 -10.08 1.40
C SER A 424 -14.89 -11.49 1.03
N LEU A 425 -13.97 -12.38 0.65
CA LEU A 425 -14.30 -13.80 0.44
C LEU A 425 -14.64 -14.52 1.76
N LEU A 426 -13.96 -14.19 2.85
CA LEU A 426 -14.34 -14.67 4.18
C LEU A 426 -15.72 -14.17 4.58
N ALA A 427 -15.98 -12.86 4.43
CA ALA A 427 -17.27 -12.27 4.71
C ALA A 427 -18.40 -12.92 3.88
N GLN A 428 -18.15 -13.19 2.61
CA GLN A 428 -19.07 -13.89 1.73
C GLN A 428 -19.42 -15.29 2.27
N SER A 429 -18.41 -16.05 2.71
CA SER A 429 -18.59 -17.40 3.27
C SER A 429 -19.39 -17.38 4.58
N TYR A 430 -19.09 -16.48 5.52
CA TYR A 430 -19.90 -16.32 6.74
C TYR A 430 -21.34 -15.89 6.45
N LYS A 431 -21.57 -14.99 5.48
CA LYS A 431 -22.93 -14.57 5.08
C LYS A 431 -23.71 -15.70 4.40
N ALA A 432 -23.02 -16.60 3.68
CA ALA A 432 -23.64 -17.78 3.08
C ALA A 432 -24.10 -18.78 4.16
N GLU A 433 -23.32 -18.97 5.21
CA GLU A 433 -23.69 -19.83 6.36
C GLU A 433 -25.00 -19.36 7.02
N GLU A 434 -25.21 -18.04 7.15
CA GLU A 434 -26.45 -17.51 7.73
C GLU A 434 -27.68 -17.81 6.86
N LYS A 435 -27.54 -17.77 5.53
CA LYS A 435 -28.64 -18.04 4.61
C LYS A 435 -29.04 -19.51 4.55
N GLU A 436 -28.12 -20.42 4.86
CA GLU A 436 -28.39 -21.86 4.92
C GLU A 436 -29.06 -22.28 6.26
N ASN A 437 -28.94 -21.44 7.29
CA ASN A 437 -29.52 -21.67 8.63
C ASN A 437 -30.88 -20.98 8.85
N VAL A 438 -31.38 -20.26 7.85
CA VAL A 438 -32.73 -19.65 7.78
C VAL A 438 -33.55 -20.43 6.77
#